data_AF-A0A9W8H0M7-F1
#
_entry.id   AF-A0A9W8H0M7-F1
#
_cell.length_a   1.000
_cell.length_b   1.000
_cell.length_c   1.000
_cell.angle_alpha   90.00
_cell.angle_beta   90.00
_cell.angle_gamma   90.00
#
_symmetry.space_group_name_H-M   'P 1'
#
loop_
_entity.id
_entity.type
_entity.pdbx_description
1 polymer ?
#
loop_
_entity_poly.entity_id
_entity_poly.type
_entity_poly.pdbx_seq_one_letter_code
_entity_poly.pdbx_strand_id
1 'polypeptide(L)'
;WVFPRLHLQLRNGKRKAETETESTVAGKRQAAPPQSSSRAGDTADVAATAGQLAQMPGTKALLSKPVASRPGSGSSGGQGGHLPTLMPQVVSEILPSCTQADQRAIIDEIRTHMRTFKRDLHRVPRYRRRVYLQGDDGVPRLDWIPVKIQPLGFPAVMQCVIAPLLAHCGFQESMLPHIVMVRKPKNRIHFLESEDALLLLGLRMFGIEDLASVRVHLIPCKTASQLRNRMNNLRARRQAPNAIKDFCLRRIAPFTLEEEEILRVGVLVYGDEFRRVNTNQNLLINRPILALSHVWNHVRKKPETVK
;
A
#
# COMPACT_ATOMS: atom_id res chain seq x y z
N TRP A 1 43.54 10.65 14.11
CA TRP A 1 42.58 9.54 14.09
C TRP A 1 42.64 8.91 12.71
N VAL A 2 43.48 7.89 12.56
CA VAL A 2 43.79 7.23 11.29
C VAL A 2 42.90 5.98 11.20
N PHE A 3 42.02 5.92 10.20
CA PHE A 3 41.23 4.71 9.94
C PHE A 3 42.05 3.72 9.10
N PRO A 4 42.18 2.45 9.50
CA PRO A 4 42.84 1.44 8.69
C PRO A 4 41.95 1.02 7.51
N ARG A 5 42.57 0.99 6.33
CA ARG A 5 42.02 0.61 5.03
C ARG A 5 41.87 -0.91 4.98
N LEU A 6 40.66 -1.43 5.20
CA LEU A 6 40.36 -2.86 5.04
C LEU A 6 40.34 -3.24 3.55
N HIS A 7 41.32 -4.03 3.15
CA HIS A 7 41.46 -4.58 1.80
C HIS A 7 40.57 -5.83 1.67
N LEU A 8 39.38 -5.67 1.07
CA LEU A 8 38.49 -6.80 0.79
C LEU A 8 38.96 -7.50 -0.50
N GLN A 9 39.61 -8.66 -0.40
CA GLN A 9 39.85 -9.53 -1.55
C GLN A 9 38.56 -10.30 -1.90
N LEU A 10 37.93 -9.96 -3.02
CA LEU A 10 36.85 -10.74 -3.61
C LEU A 10 37.45 -11.91 -4.40
N ARG A 11 37.36 -13.13 -3.85
CA ARG A 11 37.62 -14.39 -4.56
C ARG A 11 36.49 -14.63 -5.57
N ASN A 12 36.75 -14.36 -6.84
CA ASN A 12 35.90 -14.78 -7.96
C ASN A 12 36.20 -16.24 -8.33
N GLY A 13 35.44 -17.17 -7.75
CA GLY A 13 35.41 -18.58 -8.18
C GLY A 13 34.35 -18.80 -9.27
N LYS A 14 34.68 -18.52 -10.54
CA LYS A 14 33.90 -18.98 -11.70
C LYS A 14 34.64 -20.16 -12.34
N ARG A 15 34.24 -21.39 -12.02
CA ARG A 15 34.62 -22.56 -12.81
C ARG A 15 33.65 -22.66 -13.99
N LYS A 16 34.15 -22.36 -15.19
CA LYS A 16 33.56 -22.81 -16.46
C LYS A 16 33.85 -24.31 -16.56
N ALA A 17 32.81 -25.12 -16.71
CA ALA A 17 32.95 -26.46 -17.27
C ALA A 17 32.72 -26.31 -18.77
N GLU A 18 33.82 -26.43 -19.52
CA GLU A 18 33.79 -26.70 -20.94
C GLU A 18 33.60 -28.21 -21.09
N THR A 19 32.59 -28.62 -21.85
CA THR A 19 32.50 -29.99 -22.35
C THR A 19 32.04 -29.86 -23.78
N GLU A 20 33.05 -29.84 -24.64
CA GLU A 20 32.94 -30.04 -26.07
C GLU A 20 32.33 -31.42 -26.33
N THR A 21 31.29 -31.46 -27.15
CA THR A 21 30.92 -32.67 -27.88
C THR A 21 30.55 -32.24 -29.29
N GLU A 22 31.51 -32.42 -30.20
CA GLU A 22 31.25 -32.62 -31.62
C GLU A 22 30.45 -33.90 -31.79
N SER A 23 29.30 -33.84 -32.45
CA SER A 23 28.94 -34.88 -33.42
C SER A 23 27.97 -34.36 -34.48
N THR A 24 28.25 -34.84 -35.66
CA THR A 24 27.78 -34.55 -37.00
C THR A 24 26.36 -35.07 -37.29
N VAL A 25 25.70 -34.37 -38.23
CA VAL A 25 24.87 -34.91 -39.33
C VAL A 25 23.36 -35.20 -39.12
N ALA A 26 22.62 -34.73 -40.13
CA ALA A 26 21.31 -35.15 -40.64
C ALA A 26 20.03 -34.57 -40.00
N GLY A 27 19.48 -33.57 -40.70
CA GLY A 27 18.31 -33.82 -41.54
C GLY A 27 16.91 -33.80 -40.90
N LYS A 28 16.02 -33.11 -41.63
CA LYS A 28 14.56 -33.26 -41.70
C LYS A 28 13.67 -32.59 -40.63
N ARG A 29 12.76 -31.80 -41.23
CA ARG A 29 11.33 -31.61 -40.93
C ARG A 29 10.96 -30.47 -40.00
N GLN A 30 10.53 -29.39 -40.67
CA GLN A 30 9.49 -28.48 -40.22
C GLN A 30 8.29 -29.27 -39.71
N ALA A 31 7.91 -29.00 -38.45
CA ALA A 31 6.61 -29.35 -37.90
C ALA A 31 5.97 -28.05 -37.41
N ALA A 32 4.80 -27.73 -37.98
CA ALA A 32 3.97 -26.61 -37.59
C ALA A 32 3.47 -26.76 -36.14
N PRO A 33 3.27 -25.65 -35.40
CA PRO A 33 2.64 -25.72 -34.08
C PRO A 33 1.13 -25.99 -34.23
N PRO A 34 0.54 -26.81 -33.33
CA PRO A 34 -0.90 -27.03 -33.31
C PRO A 34 -1.63 -25.78 -32.81
N GLN A 35 -2.69 -25.40 -33.52
CA GLN A 35 -3.66 -24.41 -33.11
C GLN A 35 -4.43 -24.92 -31.89
N SER A 36 -4.26 -24.28 -30.73
CA SER A 36 -5.14 -24.50 -29.59
C SER A 36 -6.39 -23.64 -29.76
N SER A 37 -7.47 -24.31 -30.16
CA SER A 37 -8.84 -23.80 -30.20
C SER A 37 -9.28 -23.26 -28.84
N SER A 38 -9.62 -21.97 -28.81
CA SER A 38 -10.40 -21.33 -27.76
C SER A 38 -11.79 -21.94 -27.68
N ARG A 39 -12.09 -22.67 -26.60
CA ARG A 39 -13.46 -23.04 -26.24
C ARG A 39 -13.87 -22.17 -25.06
N ALA A 40 -14.62 -21.12 -25.38
CA ALA A 40 -15.42 -20.37 -24.42
C ALA A 40 -16.46 -21.34 -23.84
N GLY A 41 -16.41 -21.52 -22.53
CA GLY A 41 -17.38 -22.30 -21.77
C GLY A 41 -17.92 -21.39 -20.68
N ASP A 42 -19.18 -21.04 -20.83
CA ASP A 42 -20.04 -20.37 -19.86
C ASP A 42 -19.93 -21.04 -18.48
N THR A 43 -19.54 -20.28 -17.46
CA THR A 43 -19.74 -20.67 -16.07
C THR A 43 -21.04 -20.07 -15.60
N ALA A 44 -22.09 -20.89 -15.65
CA ALA A 44 -23.34 -20.66 -14.96
C ALA A 44 -23.12 -20.60 -13.45
N ASP A 45 -23.79 -19.64 -12.82
CA ASP A 45 -23.95 -19.51 -11.38
C ASP A 45 -24.51 -20.81 -10.77
N VAL A 46 -23.75 -21.44 -9.88
CA VAL A 46 -24.25 -22.51 -9.02
C VAL A 46 -24.38 -22.00 -7.60
N ALA A 47 -25.60 -22.18 -7.12
CA ALA A 47 -26.18 -21.70 -5.89
C ALA A 47 -25.38 -22.04 -4.62
N ALA A 48 -25.56 -21.12 -3.67
CA ALA A 48 -25.10 -21.17 -2.30
C ALA A 48 -25.43 -22.50 -1.62
N THR A 49 -24.40 -23.17 -1.09
CA THR A 49 -24.57 -24.20 -0.06
C THR A 49 -24.29 -23.56 1.29
N ALA A 50 -25.36 -23.38 2.08
CA ALA A 50 -25.31 -22.91 3.45
C ALA A 50 -24.53 -23.91 4.31
N GLY A 51 -23.36 -23.48 4.80
CA GLY A 51 -22.59 -24.21 5.79
C GLY A 51 -23.23 -24.08 7.17
N GLN A 52 -23.72 -25.20 7.69
CA GLN A 52 -24.14 -25.38 9.08
C GLN A 52 -23.02 -24.95 10.04
N LEU A 53 -23.31 -23.93 10.84
CA LEU A 53 -22.55 -23.58 12.03
C LEU A 53 -22.79 -24.69 13.07
N ALA A 54 -21.72 -25.43 13.38
CA ALA A 54 -21.68 -26.28 14.55
C ALA A 54 -21.87 -25.40 15.80
N GLN A 55 -22.97 -25.62 16.51
CA GLN A 55 -23.24 -25.02 17.81
C GLN A 55 -22.18 -25.52 18.80
N MET A 56 -21.30 -24.63 19.22
CA MET A 56 -20.46 -24.83 20.41
C MET A 56 -21.35 -24.76 21.66
N PRO A 57 -21.20 -25.68 22.63
CA PRO A 57 -21.95 -25.60 23.87
C PRO A 57 -21.37 -24.51 24.78
N GLY A 58 -22.21 -23.54 25.15
CA GLY A 58 -22.11 -22.86 26.44
C GLY A 58 -21.15 -21.67 26.55
N THR A 59 -21.29 -20.64 25.71
CA THR A 59 -20.96 -19.28 26.14
C THR A 59 -22.25 -18.59 26.59
N LYS A 60 -22.37 -18.30 27.89
CA LYS A 60 -23.49 -17.53 28.43
C LYS A 60 -23.54 -16.16 27.74
N ALA A 61 -24.62 -15.90 27.02
CA ALA A 61 -24.92 -14.63 26.40
C ALA A 61 -24.99 -13.53 27.49
N LEU A 62 -23.98 -12.67 27.55
CA LEU A 62 -24.10 -11.39 28.23
C LEU A 62 -24.81 -10.43 27.27
N LEU A 63 -26.07 -10.15 27.64
CA LEU A 63 -27.03 -9.21 27.07
C LEU A 63 -26.41 -7.99 26.37
N SER A 64 -26.79 -7.77 25.12
CA SER A 64 -26.97 -6.43 24.55
C SER A 64 -28.47 -6.11 24.53
N LYS A 65 -28.92 -5.25 25.45
CA LYS A 65 -30.24 -4.62 25.34
C LYS A 65 -30.11 -3.41 24.40
N PRO A 66 -30.98 -3.26 23.38
CA PRO A 66 -31.00 -2.04 22.58
C PRO A 66 -31.57 -0.89 23.43
N VAL A 67 -30.79 0.18 23.60
CA VAL A 67 -31.26 1.44 24.19
C VAL A 67 -32.22 2.09 23.19
N ALA A 68 -33.48 2.18 23.58
CA ALA A 68 -34.52 2.86 22.81
C ALA A 68 -34.21 4.36 22.71
N SER A 69 -33.94 4.84 21.50
CA SER A 69 -33.82 6.27 21.19
C SER A 69 -35.20 6.92 21.26
N ARG A 70 -35.38 7.80 22.25
CA ARG A 70 -36.56 8.68 22.36
C ARG A 70 -36.51 9.78 21.29
N PRO A 71 -37.59 10.06 20.55
CA PRO A 71 -37.69 11.24 19.70
C PRO A 71 -38.09 12.44 20.57
N GLY A 72 -37.19 13.42 20.69
CA GLY A 72 -37.44 14.70 21.36
C GLY A 72 -37.65 15.80 20.33
N SER A 73 -38.90 16.22 20.18
CA SER A 73 -39.34 17.40 19.44
C SER A 73 -39.03 18.70 20.19
N GLY A 74 -38.56 19.71 19.47
CA GLY A 74 -39.08 21.08 19.62
C GLY A 74 -38.24 22.11 20.37
N SER A 75 -37.95 23.17 19.62
CA SER A 75 -38.10 24.58 20.01
C SER A 75 -36.84 25.40 20.34
N SER A 76 -36.93 26.60 19.77
CA SER A 76 -36.02 27.71 19.57
C SER A 76 -35.73 28.57 20.80
N GLY A 77 -34.60 29.29 20.72
CA GLY A 77 -34.46 30.65 21.25
C GLY A 77 -33.71 30.76 22.58
N GLY A 78 -32.64 31.55 22.59
CA GLY A 78 -31.98 31.97 23.83
C GLY A 78 -30.49 32.21 23.66
N GLN A 79 -30.13 33.48 23.48
CA GLN A 79 -28.76 33.97 23.59
C GLN A 79 -28.28 33.89 25.04
N GLY A 80 -26.98 33.65 25.22
CA GLY A 80 -26.21 34.04 26.39
C GLY A 80 -26.10 33.00 27.50
N GLY A 81 -24.86 32.78 27.97
CA GLY A 81 -24.59 32.17 29.26
C GLY A 81 -23.85 30.84 29.20
N HIS A 82 -22.65 30.85 29.78
CA HIS A 82 -21.95 29.74 30.44
C HIS A 82 -22.04 28.36 29.78
N LEU A 83 -20.92 27.95 29.16
CA LEU A 83 -20.66 26.55 28.80
C LEU A 83 -20.86 25.66 30.03
N PRO A 84 -21.92 24.82 30.08
CA PRO A 84 -22.04 23.83 31.12
C PRO A 84 -21.04 22.73 30.79
N THR A 85 -20.06 22.52 31.67
CA THR A 85 -19.22 21.33 31.69
C THR A 85 -20.12 20.12 31.98
N LEU A 86 -20.80 19.63 30.94
CA LEU A 86 -21.51 18.35 30.95
C LEU A 86 -20.44 17.24 30.91
N MET A 87 -19.81 16.99 32.05
CA MET A 87 -19.19 15.70 32.28
C MET A 87 -20.31 14.67 32.23
N PRO A 88 -20.26 13.67 31.32
CA PRO A 88 -21.26 12.62 31.31
C PRO A 88 -21.24 11.97 32.69
N GLN A 89 -22.36 12.01 33.40
CA GLN A 89 -22.55 11.16 34.57
C GLN A 89 -22.52 9.72 34.05
N VAL A 90 -21.34 9.09 34.16
CA VAL A 90 -21.18 7.66 33.95
C VAL A 90 -21.99 7.02 35.07
N VAL A 91 -23.23 6.65 34.76
CA VAL A 91 -24.07 5.83 35.63
C VAL A 91 -23.27 4.56 35.84
N SER A 92 -22.68 4.43 37.03
CA SER A 92 -21.96 3.25 37.47
C SER A 92 -22.96 2.12 37.65
N GLU A 93 -23.43 1.54 36.55
CA GLU A 93 -24.09 0.25 36.58
C GLU A 93 -23.12 -0.71 37.27
N ILE A 94 -23.60 -1.29 38.38
CA ILE A 94 -22.83 -2.21 39.22
C ILE A 94 -22.55 -3.44 38.35
N LEU A 95 -21.42 -3.40 37.65
CA LEU A 95 -20.92 -4.55 36.90
C LEU A 95 -20.69 -5.68 37.91
N PRO A 96 -21.17 -6.90 37.63
CA PRO A 96 -20.94 -8.03 38.50
C PRO A 96 -19.44 -8.15 38.76
N SER A 97 -19.06 -8.22 40.04
CA SER A 97 -17.66 -8.27 40.45
C SER A 97 -16.98 -9.49 39.82
N CYS A 98 -16.21 -9.26 38.76
CA CYS A 98 -15.41 -10.27 38.09
C CYS A 98 -14.40 -10.82 39.10
N THR A 99 -14.47 -12.11 39.41
CA THR A 99 -13.56 -12.71 40.39
C THR A 99 -12.12 -12.68 39.86
N GLN A 100 -11.13 -12.73 40.75
CA GLN A 100 -9.73 -12.79 40.32
C GLN A 100 -9.44 -14.01 39.41
N ALA A 101 -10.17 -15.12 39.62
CA ALA A 101 -10.08 -16.30 38.77
C ALA A 101 -10.61 -16.02 37.35
N ASP A 102 -11.75 -15.33 37.24
CA ASP A 102 -12.33 -14.94 35.95
C ASP A 102 -11.40 -13.99 35.19
N GLN A 103 -10.76 -13.03 35.88
CA GLN A 103 -9.79 -12.13 35.25
C GLN A 103 -8.60 -12.89 34.66
N ARG A 104 -8.08 -13.90 35.38
CA ARG A 104 -6.98 -14.75 34.87
C ARG A 104 -7.43 -15.57 33.66
N ALA A 105 -8.62 -16.15 33.71
CA ALA A 105 -9.19 -16.91 32.60
C ALA A 105 -9.34 -16.05 31.35
N ILE A 106 -9.87 -14.82 31.49
CA ILE A 106 -9.98 -13.85 30.40
C ILE A 106 -8.58 -13.56 29.84
N ILE A 107 -7.60 -13.21 30.68
CA ILE A 107 -6.24 -12.89 30.21
C ILE A 107 -5.62 -14.05 29.41
N ASP A 108 -5.82 -15.30 29.84
CA ASP A 108 -5.27 -16.47 29.15
C ASP A 108 -6.01 -16.78 27.84
N GLU A 109 -7.32 -16.52 27.77
CA GLU A 109 -8.09 -16.57 26.53
C GLU A 109 -7.58 -15.51 25.53
N ILE A 110 -7.38 -14.27 25.99
CA ILE A 110 -6.81 -13.19 25.19
C ILE A 110 -5.44 -13.59 24.63
N ARG A 111 -4.55 -14.11 25.49
CA ARG A 111 -3.23 -14.59 25.07
C ARG A 111 -3.33 -15.70 24.03
N THR A 112 -4.27 -16.62 24.19
CA THR A 112 -4.48 -17.74 23.26
C THR A 112 -4.97 -17.23 21.90
N HIS A 113 -5.94 -16.33 21.87
CA HIS A 113 -6.39 -15.67 20.63
C HIS A 113 -5.27 -14.88 19.96
N MET A 114 -4.44 -14.17 20.72
CA MET A 114 -3.28 -13.45 20.17
C MET A 114 -2.21 -14.37 19.60
N ARG A 115 -1.93 -15.51 20.23
CA ARG A 115 -1.01 -16.52 19.69
C ARG A 115 -1.53 -17.10 18.38
N THR A 116 -2.82 -17.44 18.31
CA THR A 116 -3.46 -17.95 17.09
C THR A 116 -3.44 -16.92 15.98
N PHE A 117 -3.83 -15.68 16.27
CA PHE A 117 -3.78 -14.58 15.31
C PHE A 117 -2.36 -14.33 14.79
N LYS A 118 -1.35 -14.30 15.67
CA LYS A 118 0.06 -14.18 15.28
C LYS A 118 0.48 -15.32 14.35
N ARG A 119 0.10 -16.56 14.67
CA ARG A 119 0.40 -17.73 13.83
C ARG A 119 -0.27 -17.60 12.46
N ASP A 120 -1.52 -17.17 12.41
CA ASP A 120 -2.27 -16.99 11.17
C ASP A 120 -1.70 -15.85 10.34
N LEU A 121 -1.30 -14.74 10.97
CA LEU A 121 -0.64 -13.60 10.31
C LEU A 121 0.68 -13.99 9.62
N HIS A 122 1.39 -14.98 10.17
CA HIS A 122 2.59 -15.54 9.55
C HIS A 122 2.31 -16.68 8.56
N ARG A 123 1.06 -17.15 8.47
CA ARG A 123 0.69 -18.24 7.56
C ARG A 123 0.71 -17.72 6.13
N VAL A 124 1.51 -18.38 5.30
CA VAL A 124 1.64 -18.03 3.88
C VAL A 124 0.34 -18.43 3.16
N PRO A 125 -0.49 -17.47 2.69
CA PRO A 125 -1.75 -17.81 2.05
C PRO A 125 -1.49 -18.61 0.77
N ARG A 126 -2.35 -19.59 0.51
CA ARG A 126 -2.31 -20.39 -0.70
C ARG A 126 -3.44 -19.93 -1.59
N TYR A 127 -3.10 -19.33 -2.74
CA TYR A 127 -4.07 -18.93 -3.76
C TYR A 127 -4.76 -20.12 -4.43
N ARG A 128 -4.16 -21.32 -4.31
CA ARG A 128 -4.70 -22.54 -4.88
C ARG A 128 -4.62 -23.65 -3.84
N ARG A 129 -5.69 -24.43 -3.74
CA ARG A 129 -5.73 -25.66 -2.94
C ARG A 129 -5.86 -26.83 -3.90
N ARG A 130 -5.14 -27.91 -3.59
CA ARG A 130 -5.31 -29.20 -4.25
C ARG A 130 -6.58 -29.84 -3.71
N VAL A 131 -7.51 -30.15 -4.60
CA VAL A 131 -8.75 -30.86 -4.27
C VAL A 131 -8.83 -32.06 -5.20
N TYR A 132 -9.16 -33.22 -4.64
CA TYR A 132 -9.51 -34.38 -5.44
C TYR A 132 -10.94 -34.21 -5.88
N LEU A 133 -11.14 -34.05 -7.18
CA LEU A 133 -12.47 -34.06 -7.79
C LEU A 133 -12.69 -35.45 -8.36
N GLN A 134 -13.82 -36.06 -8.00
CA GLN A 134 -14.24 -37.32 -8.59
C GLN A 134 -14.79 -36.98 -9.97
N GLY A 135 -14.11 -37.41 -11.03
CA GLY A 135 -14.60 -37.22 -12.39
C GLY A 135 -15.83 -38.11 -12.64
N ASP A 136 -16.58 -37.80 -13.69
CA ASP A 136 -17.73 -38.59 -14.13
C ASP A 136 -17.35 -40.04 -14.51
N ASP A 137 -16.05 -40.26 -14.78
CA ASP A 137 -15.42 -41.56 -15.02
C ASP A 137 -15.14 -42.37 -13.74
N GLY A 138 -15.46 -41.81 -12.55
CA GLY A 138 -15.18 -42.43 -11.26
C GLY A 138 -13.71 -42.37 -10.85
N VAL A 139 -12.82 -41.79 -11.67
CA VAL A 139 -11.38 -41.69 -11.39
C VAL A 139 -11.10 -40.37 -10.67
N PRO A 140 -10.47 -40.39 -9.49
CA PRO A 140 -10.13 -39.17 -8.77
C PRO A 140 -9.05 -38.39 -9.53
N ARG A 141 -9.36 -37.14 -9.90
CA ARG A 141 -8.43 -36.20 -10.54
C ARG A 141 -8.00 -35.13 -9.55
N LEU A 142 -6.73 -34.76 -9.62
CA LEU A 142 -6.14 -33.74 -8.75
C LEU A 142 -6.24 -32.38 -9.44
N ASP A 143 -7.16 -31.54 -8.99
CA ASP A 143 -7.32 -30.18 -9.53
C ASP A 143 -6.89 -29.09 -8.56
N TRP A 144 -6.55 -27.94 -9.14
CA TRP A 144 -6.16 -26.74 -8.41
C TRP A 144 -7.30 -25.73 -8.41
N ILE A 145 -8.02 -25.66 -7.31
CA ILE A 145 -9.13 -24.72 -7.16
C ILE A 145 -8.58 -23.39 -6.62
N PRO A 146 -8.90 -22.24 -7.24
CA PRO A 146 -8.55 -20.94 -6.70
C PRO A 146 -9.26 -20.73 -5.36
N VAL A 147 -8.50 -20.35 -4.33
CA VAL A 147 -9.04 -20.05 -3.01
C VAL A 147 -9.13 -18.54 -2.87
N LYS A 148 -10.35 -18.02 -2.67
CA LYS A 148 -10.56 -16.61 -2.35
C LYS A 148 -9.88 -16.30 -1.01
N ILE A 149 -8.91 -15.40 -1.01
CA ILE A 149 -8.26 -14.95 0.21
C ILE A 149 -9.24 -14.07 0.95
N GLN A 150 -9.67 -14.51 2.13
CA GLN A 150 -10.43 -13.66 3.03
C GLN A 150 -9.46 -12.75 3.80
N PRO A 151 -9.78 -11.46 3.96
CA PRO A 151 -9.00 -10.57 4.82
C PRO A 151 -8.99 -11.13 6.25
N LEU A 152 -7.84 -11.01 6.92
CA LEU A 152 -7.71 -11.43 8.30
C LEU A 152 -8.38 -10.36 9.18
N GLY A 153 -9.55 -10.68 9.73
CA GLY A 153 -10.18 -9.82 10.72
C GLY A 153 -9.37 -9.77 12.01
N PHE A 154 -9.52 -8.68 12.77
CA PHE A 154 -8.99 -8.63 14.13
C PHE A 154 -9.69 -9.70 14.99
N PRO A 155 -8.98 -10.36 15.92
CA PRO A 155 -9.61 -11.27 16.87
C PRO A 155 -10.70 -10.54 17.66
N ALA A 156 -11.80 -11.23 17.99
CA ALA A 156 -12.96 -10.62 18.65
C ALA A 156 -12.59 -9.80 19.89
N VAL A 157 -11.65 -10.30 20.70
CA VAL A 157 -11.09 -9.58 21.85
C VAL A 157 -10.50 -8.22 21.46
N MET A 158 -9.72 -8.15 20.39
CA MET A 158 -9.15 -6.87 19.93
C MET A 158 -10.24 -5.93 19.42
N GLN A 159 -11.29 -6.46 18.79
CA GLN A 159 -12.43 -5.64 18.37
C GLN A 159 -13.11 -4.99 19.58
N CYS A 160 -13.27 -5.72 20.70
CA CYS A 160 -13.84 -5.16 21.94
C CYS A 160 -12.99 -4.01 22.53
N VAL A 161 -11.67 -4.04 22.35
CA VAL A 161 -10.78 -2.97 22.84
C VAL A 161 -10.68 -1.81 21.85
N ILE A 162 -10.57 -2.12 20.56
CA ILE A 162 -10.32 -1.13 19.51
C ILE A 162 -11.60 -0.37 19.15
N ALA A 163 -12.75 -1.04 19.06
CA ALA A 163 -13.99 -0.39 18.60
C ALA A 163 -14.39 0.81 19.48
N PRO A 164 -14.36 0.75 20.84
CA PRO A 164 -14.65 1.90 21.68
C PRO A 164 -13.64 3.04 21.49
N LEU A 165 -12.35 2.72 21.34
CA LEU A 165 -11.30 3.72 21.10
C LEU A 165 -11.51 4.44 19.76
N LEU A 166 -11.83 3.69 18.71
CA LEU A 166 -12.12 4.26 17.39
C LEU A 166 -13.39 5.11 17.40
N ALA A 167 -14.45 4.63 18.05
CA ALA A 167 -15.68 5.39 18.22
C ALA A 167 -15.43 6.70 18.97
N HIS A 168 -14.61 6.67 20.02
CA HIS A 168 -14.24 7.87 20.78
C HIS A 168 -13.41 8.86 19.95
N CYS A 169 -12.56 8.36 19.06
CA CYS A 169 -11.78 9.20 18.13
C CYS A 169 -12.58 9.70 16.91
N GLY A 170 -13.87 9.34 16.78
CA GLY A 170 -14.67 9.65 15.58
C GLY A 170 -14.17 8.93 14.32
N PHE A 171 -13.42 7.84 14.48
CA PHE A 171 -12.86 7.08 13.37
C PHE A 171 -13.94 6.18 12.77
N GLN A 172 -14.16 6.29 11.46
CA GLN A 172 -15.16 5.47 10.77
C GLN A 172 -14.67 4.02 10.62
N GLU A 173 -15.51 3.05 11.00
CA GLU A 173 -15.19 1.62 10.93
C GLU A 173 -14.88 1.15 9.49
N SER A 174 -15.51 1.77 8.49
CA SER A 174 -15.25 1.50 7.07
C SER A 174 -13.81 1.83 6.63
N MET A 175 -13.11 2.69 7.38
CA MET A 175 -11.72 3.07 7.11
C MET A 175 -10.72 2.14 7.81
N LEU A 176 -11.17 1.11 8.52
CA LEU A 176 -10.27 0.15 9.13
C LEU A 176 -9.43 -0.56 8.05
N PRO A 177 -8.10 -0.68 8.26
CA PRO A 177 -7.25 -1.34 7.29
C PRO A 177 -7.63 -2.82 7.17
N HIS A 178 -7.94 -3.26 5.94
CA HIS A 178 -8.12 -4.66 5.64
C HIS A 178 -6.75 -5.36 5.62
N ILE A 179 -6.47 -6.13 6.67
CA ILE A 179 -5.21 -6.89 6.78
C ILE A 179 -5.30 -8.10 5.86
N VAL A 180 -4.83 -7.96 4.63
CA VAL A 180 -4.71 -9.08 3.69
C VAL A 180 -3.35 -9.74 3.89
N MET A 181 -3.37 -11.04 4.17
CA MET A 181 -2.13 -11.81 4.16
C MET A 181 -1.61 -11.87 2.73
N VAL A 182 -0.35 -11.49 2.53
CA VAL A 182 0.32 -11.62 1.23
C VAL A 182 1.55 -12.48 1.44
N ARG A 183 1.78 -13.44 0.54
CA ARG A 183 3.07 -14.13 0.49
C ARG A 183 4.14 -13.06 0.27
N LYS A 184 4.93 -12.71 1.29
CA LYS A 184 6.17 -11.97 1.06
C LYS A 184 7.05 -12.91 0.23
N PRO A 185 7.26 -12.67 -1.07
CA PRO A 185 8.21 -13.47 -1.80
C PRO A 185 9.55 -13.10 -1.20
N LYS A 186 10.20 -14.10 -0.60
CA LYS A 186 11.27 -13.90 0.38
C LYS A 186 12.40 -12.98 -0.09
N ASN A 187 12.52 -12.72 -1.40
CA ASN A 187 13.53 -11.83 -2.01
C ASN A 187 13.03 -10.98 -3.21
N ARG A 188 11.72 -10.84 -3.46
CA ARG A 188 11.24 -10.04 -4.61
C ARG A 188 10.49 -8.80 -4.14
N ILE A 189 11.03 -7.64 -4.51
CA ILE A 189 10.36 -6.36 -4.29
C ILE A 189 9.26 -6.25 -5.35
N HIS A 190 8.02 -6.19 -4.89
CA HIS A 190 6.87 -5.90 -5.74
C HIS A 190 6.52 -4.43 -5.66
N PHE A 191 6.20 -3.86 -6.81
CA PHE A 191 5.63 -2.53 -6.94
C PHE A 191 4.17 -2.70 -7.36
N LEU A 192 3.27 -2.08 -6.62
CA LEU A 192 1.87 -1.94 -7.00
C LEU A 192 1.72 -0.78 -7.99
N GLU A 193 0.65 -0.78 -8.78
CA GLU A 193 0.34 0.33 -9.70
C GLU A 193 0.11 1.64 -8.95
N SER A 194 -0.49 1.58 -7.76
CA SER A 194 -0.62 2.74 -6.88
C SER A 194 0.74 3.27 -6.37
N GLU A 195 1.70 2.38 -6.12
CA GLU A 195 3.07 2.77 -5.75
C GLU A 195 3.80 3.41 -6.95
N ASP A 196 3.56 2.95 -8.18
CA ASP A 196 4.09 3.59 -9.38
C ASP A 196 3.46 4.98 -9.61
N ALA A 197 2.16 5.14 -9.32
CA ALA A 197 1.50 6.45 -9.36
C ALA A 197 2.10 7.42 -8.33
N LEU A 198 2.37 6.95 -7.10
CA LEU A 198 3.06 7.73 -6.07
C LEU A 198 4.50 8.05 -6.47
N LEU A 199 5.19 7.11 -7.14
CA LEU A 199 6.54 7.34 -7.65
C LEU A 199 6.52 8.45 -8.70
N LEU A 200 5.59 8.41 -9.66
CA LEU A 200 5.42 9.47 -10.65
C LEU A 200 5.13 10.83 -10.00
N LEU A 201 4.25 10.87 -9.00
CA LEU A 201 3.97 12.11 -8.25
C LEU A 201 5.24 12.64 -7.59
N GLY A 202 6.00 11.77 -6.92
CA GLY A 202 7.27 12.12 -6.31
C GLY A 202 8.30 12.65 -7.30
N LEU A 203 8.43 12.01 -8.47
CA LEU A 203 9.34 12.47 -9.53
C LEU A 203 8.95 13.84 -10.09
N ARG A 204 7.66 14.19 -10.07
CA ARG A 204 7.19 15.54 -10.44
C ARG A 204 7.53 16.58 -9.37
N MET A 205 7.36 16.23 -8.10
CA MET A 205 7.57 17.15 -6.97
C MET A 205 9.06 17.38 -6.67
N PHE A 206 9.83 16.31 -6.53
CA PHE A 206 11.22 16.35 -6.06
C PHE A 206 12.24 16.23 -7.20
N GLY A 207 11.79 15.81 -8.38
CA GLY A 207 12.67 15.55 -9.52
C GLY A 207 13.16 14.10 -9.59
N ILE A 208 13.92 13.79 -10.64
CA ILE A 208 14.35 12.43 -10.99
C ILE A 208 15.50 11.93 -10.10
N GLU A 209 16.34 12.85 -9.64
CA GLU A 209 17.55 12.51 -8.88
C GLU A 209 17.27 12.35 -7.38
N ASP A 210 16.29 13.06 -6.83
CA ASP A 210 15.97 13.07 -5.40
C ASP A 210 14.97 11.97 -5.00
N LEU A 211 15.39 10.72 -5.18
CA LEU A 211 14.64 9.55 -4.73
C LEU A 211 14.66 9.40 -3.20
N ALA A 212 15.51 10.13 -2.49
CA ALA A 212 15.56 10.11 -1.03
C ALA A 212 14.32 10.83 -0.46
N SER A 213 13.98 12.00 -0.99
CA SER A 213 12.76 12.72 -0.60
C SER A 213 11.50 11.97 -0.99
N VAL A 214 11.45 11.37 -2.19
CA VAL A 214 10.32 10.51 -2.61
C VAL A 214 10.10 9.38 -1.60
N ARG A 215 11.18 8.74 -1.14
CA ARG A 215 11.10 7.69 -0.13
C ARG A 215 10.54 8.21 1.19
N VAL A 216 11.08 9.31 1.71
CA VAL A 216 10.69 9.82 3.03
C VAL A 216 9.23 10.28 3.04
N HIS A 217 8.77 10.93 1.99
CA HIS A 217 7.46 11.57 1.97
C HIS A 217 6.33 10.72 1.38
N LEU A 218 6.61 9.85 0.40
CA LEU A 218 5.54 9.16 -0.36
C LEU A 218 5.61 7.64 -0.27
N ILE A 219 6.82 7.05 -0.32
CA ILE A 219 6.98 5.58 -0.37
C ILE A 219 7.98 5.10 0.68
N PRO A 220 7.68 5.25 1.99
CA PRO A 220 8.63 4.91 3.07
C PRO A 220 8.93 3.41 3.16
N CYS A 221 8.08 2.56 2.59
CA CYS A 221 8.23 1.11 2.59
C CYS A 221 9.26 0.58 1.58
N LYS A 222 9.78 1.42 0.68
CA LYS A 222 10.79 1.06 -0.33
C LYS A 222 12.10 1.77 -0.04
N THR A 223 13.23 1.20 -0.45
CA THR A 223 14.52 1.91 -0.37
C THR A 223 14.77 2.75 -1.62
N ALA A 224 15.58 3.81 -1.52
CA ALA A 224 15.90 4.67 -2.66
C ALA A 224 16.52 3.86 -3.84
N SER A 225 17.32 2.84 -3.53
CA SER A 225 17.87 1.92 -4.53
C SER A 225 16.77 1.10 -5.23
N GLN A 226 15.76 0.64 -4.49
CA GLN A 226 14.61 -0.07 -5.08
C GLN A 226 13.80 0.84 -6.00
N LEU A 227 13.56 2.10 -5.58
CA LEU A 227 12.87 3.10 -6.40
C LEU A 227 13.67 3.38 -7.69
N ARG A 228 14.98 3.56 -7.58
CA ARG A 228 15.87 3.78 -8.73
C ARG A 228 15.81 2.62 -9.72
N ASN A 229 15.88 1.39 -9.21
CA ASN A 229 15.77 0.18 -10.03
C ASN A 229 14.41 0.09 -10.71
N ARG A 230 13.31 0.40 -9.99
CA ARG A 230 11.95 0.42 -10.57
C ARG A 230 11.85 1.46 -11.68
N MET A 231 12.31 2.68 -11.45
CA MET A 231 12.32 3.76 -12.44
C MET A 231 13.12 3.38 -13.70
N ASN A 232 14.33 2.81 -13.53
CA ASN A 232 15.14 2.34 -14.65
C ASN A 232 14.45 1.23 -15.45
N ASN A 233 13.80 0.29 -14.76
CA ASN A 233 13.04 -0.77 -15.40
C ASN A 233 11.87 -0.19 -16.20
N LEU A 234 11.06 0.72 -15.63
CA LEU A 234 9.92 1.35 -16.29
C LEU A 234 10.32 2.22 -17.49
N ARG A 235 11.48 2.88 -17.41
CA ARG A 235 12.06 3.68 -18.50
C ARG A 235 12.67 2.82 -19.61
N ALA A 236 12.90 1.52 -19.38
CA ALA A 236 13.56 0.67 -20.35
C ALA A 236 12.81 0.64 -21.70
N ARG A 237 13.58 0.59 -22.80
CA ARG A 237 13.04 0.70 -24.17
C ARG A 237 11.94 -0.33 -24.47
N ARG A 238 12.11 -1.56 -23.98
CA ARG A 238 11.20 -2.70 -24.20
C ARG A 238 9.93 -2.67 -23.35
N GLN A 239 9.83 -1.79 -22.35
CA GLN A 239 8.61 -1.66 -21.57
C GLN A 239 7.50 -1.01 -22.37
N ALA A 240 6.27 -1.45 -22.11
CA ALA A 240 5.06 -0.82 -22.62
C ALA A 240 5.03 0.68 -22.27
N PRO A 241 4.33 1.52 -23.08
CA PRO A 241 4.11 2.92 -22.75
C PRO A 241 3.54 3.05 -21.33
N ASN A 242 4.14 3.91 -20.52
CA ASN A 242 3.74 4.12 -19.14
C ASN A 242 4.07 5.56 -18.74
N ALA A 243 3.28 6.10 -17.81
CA ALA A 243 3.36 7.52 -17.45
C ALA A 243 4.73 7.94 -16.87
N ILE A 244 5.46 7.02 -16.21
CA ILE A 244 6.82 7.28 -15.71
C ILE A 244 7.81 7.38 -16.86
N LYS A 245 7.75 6.47 -17.83
CA LYS A 245 8.57 6.51 -19.04
C LYS A 245 8.31 7.79 -19.83
N ASP A 246 7.05 8.14 -20.03
CA ASP A 246 6.66 9.36 -20.74
C ASP A 246 7.17 10.60 -20.01
N PHE A 247 7.20 10.58 -18.68
CA PHE A 247 7.74 11.65 -17.85
C PHE A 247 9.27 11.76 -17.95
N CYS A 248 9.98 10.65 -17.79
CA CYS A 248 11.45 10.62 -17.82
C CYS A 248 12.03 10.90 -19.20
N LEU A 249 11.26 10.71 -20.28
CA LEU A 249 11.67 10.98 -21.65
C LEU A 249 11.23 12.36 -22.16
N ARG A 250 10.59 13.19 -21.32
CA ARG A 250 10.24 14.55 -21.72
C ARG A 250 11.50 15.36 -22.01
N ARG A 251 11.48 16.09 -23.12
CA ARG A 251 12.54 17.04 -23.47
C ARG A 251 12.67 18.19 -22.45
N ILE A 252 11.55 18.55 -21.82
CA ILE A 252 11.49 19.58 -20.79
C ILE A 252 10.91 18.92 -19.54
N ALA A 253 11.74 18.74 -18.52
CA ALA A 253 11.28 18.30 -17.20
C ALA A 253 10.39 19.39 -16.58
N PRO A 254 9.38 19.06 -15.77
CA PRO A 254 8.70 20.08 -14.97
C PRO A 254 9.69 20.70 -13.95
N PHE A 255 9.31 21.84 -13.38
CA PHE A 255 10.04 22.41 -12.25
C PHE A 255 9.81 21.56 -11.00
N THR A 256 10.87 21.37 -10.21
CA THR A 256 10.75 20.75 -8.89
C THR A 256 10.29 21.79 -7.87
N LEU A 257 9.79 21.32 -6.72
CA LEU A 257 9.38 22.21 -5.63
C LEU A 257 10.51 23.12 -5.14
N GLU A 258 11.74 22.59 -5.09
CA GLU A 258 12.91 23.37 -4.72
C GLU A 258 13.18 24.49 -5.73
N GLU A 259 13.15 24.17 -7.04
CA GLU A 259 13.33 25.19 -8.08
C GLU A 259 12.21 26.22 -8.07
N GLU A 260 10.96 25.80 -7.83
CA GLU A 260 9.82 26.72 -7.70
C GLU A 260 9.96 27.64 -6.48
N GLU A 261 10.47 27.14 -5.36
CA GLU A 261 10.77 27.94 -4.17
C GLU A 261 11.89 28.94 -4.44
N ILE A 262 12.98 28.50 -5.08
CA ILE A 262 14.08 29.38 -5.49
C ILE A 262 13.56 30.49 -6.41
N LEU A 263 12.69 30.15 -7.36
CA LEU A 263 12.04 31.14 -8.22
C LEU A 263 11.18 32.11 -7.39
N ARG A 264 10.35 31.60 -6.47
CA ARG A 264 9.47 32.44 -5.65
C ARG A 264 10.25 33.40 -4.75
N VAL A 265 11.23 32.90 -4.02
CA VAL A 265 12.12 33.70 -3.17
C VAL A 265 12.94 34.67 -4.02
N GLY A 266 13.43 34.22 -5.16
CA GLY A 266 14.15 35.05 -6.13
C GLY A 266 13.33 36.24 -6.63
N VAL A 267 12.06 36.02 -7.00
CA VAL A 267 11.10 37.07 -7.36
C VAL A 267 10.92 38.04 -6.20
N LEU A 268 10.76 37.52 -4.99
CA LEU A 268 10.49 38.34 -3.82
C LEU A 268 11.68 39.25 -3.45
N VAL A 269 12.90 38.73 -3.54
CA VAL A 269 14.13 39.43 -3.14
C VAL A 269 14.61 40.41 -4.22
N TYR A 270 14.62 39.98 -5.49
CA TYR A 270 15.24 40.74 -6.58
C TYR A 270 14.23 41.44 -7.50
N GLY A 271 12.94 41.14 -7.38
CA GLY A 271 11.91 41.70 -8.27
C GLY A 271 12.19 41.36 -9.74
N ASP A 272 11.95 42.32 -10.63
CA ASP A 272 12.14 42.12 -12.08
C ASP A 272 13.61 41.90 -12.50
N GLU A 273 14.57 42.25 -11.63
CA GLU A 273 16.01 42.06 -11.88
C GLU A 273 16.45 40.61 -11.72
N PHE A 274 15.67 39.75 -11.06
CA PHE A 274 16.02 38.33 -10.91
C PHE A 274 16.28 37.65 -12.26
N ARG A 275 15.61 38.07 -13.33
CA ARG A 275 15.84 37.52 -14.67
C ARG A 275 17.29 37.70 -15.12
N ARG A 276 17.87 38.87 -14.84
CA ARG A 276 19.29 39.15 -15.11
C ARG A 276 20.18 38.37 -14.16
N VAL A 277 19.82 38.34 -12.87
CA VAL A 277 20.58 37.61 -11.84
C VAL A 277 20.64 36.11 -12.15
N ASN A 278 19.53 35.46 -12.48
CA ASN A 278 19.50 34.04 -12.83
C ASN A 278 20.31 33.72 -14.09
N THR A 279 20.26 34.61 -15.10
CA THR A 279 21.08 34.45 -16.32
C THR A 279 22.57 34.58 -16.02
N ASN A 280 22.96 35.46 -15.10
CA ASN A 280 24.36 35.71 -14.76
C ASN A 280 24.92 34.70 -13.73
N GLN A 281 24.11 34.32 -12.75
CA GLN A 281 24.51 33.44 -11.64
C GLN A 281 24.24 31.98 -11.90
N ASN A 282 23.60 31.64 -13.03
CA ASN A 282 23.43 30.25 -13.43
C ASN A 282 22.69 29.42 -12.37
N LEU A 283 21.68 29.99 -11.67
CA LEU A 283 20.97 29.28 -10.60
C LEU A 283 20.18 28.09 -11.15
N LEU A 284 19.62 28.22 -12.37
CA LEU A 284 18.83 27.18 -13.03
C LEU A 284 19.38 26.87 -14.44
N ILE A 285 20.66 26.51 -14.53
CA ILE A 285 21.42 26.28 -15.79
C ILE A 285 20.68 25.35 -16.77
N ASN A 286 20.04 24.32 -16.24
CA ASN A 286 19.44 23.27 -17.04
C ASN A 286 18.04 23.62 -17.55
N ARG A 287 17.52 24.83 -17.26
CA ARG A 287 16.16 25.24 -17.59
C ARG A 287 16.14 26.22 -18.77
N PRO A 288 15.36 25.96 -19.83
CA PRO A 288 15.26 26.88 -20.96
C PRO A 288 14.59 28.19 -20.51
N ILE A 289 15.12 29.31 -21.02
CA ILE A 289 14.67 30.68 -20.66
C ILE A 289 13.16 30.86 -20.84
N LEU A 290 12.58 30.27 -21.89
CA LEU A 290 11.14 30.33 -22.14
C LEU A 290 10.31 29.69 -21.02
N ALA A 291 10.75 28.56 -20.48
CA ALA A 291 10.06 27.88 -19.37
C ALA A 291 10.16 28.71 -18.08
N LEU A 292 11.35 29.26 -17.79
CA LEU A 292 11.56 30.17 -16.67
C LEU A 292 10.65 31.39 -16.77
N SER A 293 10.53 31.99 -17.96
CA SER A 293 9.66 33.13 -18.19
C SER A 293 8.18 32.82 -17.94
N HIS A 294 7.73 31.61 -18.29
CA HIS A 294 6.34 31.22 -18.08
C HIS A 294 6.02 31.08 -16.58
N VAL A 295 6.86 30.34 -15.84
CA VAL A 295 6.69 30.17 -14.38
C VAL A 295 6.83 31.50 -13.65
N TRP A 296 7.77 32.34 -14.07
CA TRP A 296 7.93 33.70 -13.56
C TRP A 296 6.64 34.51 -13.65
N ASN A 297 6.05 34.55 -14.86
CA ASN A 297 4.79 35.27 -15.09
C ASN A 297 3.63 34.70 -14.27
N HIS A 298 3.66 33.39 -13.99
CA HIS A 298 2.68 32.75 -13.13
C HIS A 298 2.86 33.15 -11.66
N VAL A 299 4.07 33.09 -11.11
CA VAL A 299 4.38 33.47 -9.72
C VAL A 299 4.13 34.96 -9.48
N ARG A 300 4.39 35.82 -10.47
CA ARG A 300 4.18 37.27 -10.38
C ARG A 300 2.71 37.67 -10.37
N LYS A 301 1.83 36.89 -11.02
CA LYS A 301 0.38 37.07 -10.86
C LYS A 301 0.06 36.71 -9.42
N LYS A 302 0.02 37.74 -8.55
CA LYS A 302 -0.26 37.60 -7.12
C LYS A 302 -1.41 36.61 -6.92
N PRO A 303 -1.37 35.74 -5.89
CA PRO A 303 -2.58 35.05 -5.50
C PRO A 303 -3.61 36.15 -5.24
N GLU A 304 -4.65 36.20 -6.07
CA GLU A 304 -5.79 37.06 -5.82
C GLU A 304 -6.20 36.73 -4.39
N THR A 305 -6.06 37.72 -3.51
CA THR A 305 -6.43 37.59 -2.10
C THR A 305 -7.86 37.10 -2.09
N VAL A 306 -8.04 35.80 -1.80
CA VAL A 306 -9.35 35.20 -1.58
C VAL A 306 -9.87 35.93 -0.34
N LYS A 307 -10.75 36.90 -0.57
CA LYS A 307 -11.40 37.69 0.48
C LYS A 307 -12.41 36.83 1.23
#